data_AF-A0A934J0Z5-F1
#
_entry.id   AF-A0A934J0Z5-F1
#
_cell.length_a   1.000
_cell.length_b   1.000
_cell.length_c   1.000
_cell.angle_alpha   90.00
_cell.angle_beta   90.00
_cell.angle_gamma   90.00
#
_symmetry.space_group_name_H-M   'P 1'
#
loop_
_entity.id
_entity.type
_entity.pdbx_description
1 polymer ?
#
loop_
_entity_poly.entity_id
_entity_poly.type
_entity_poly.pdbx_seq_one_letter_code
_entity_poly.pdbx_strand_id
1 'polypeptide(L)'
;MNKKILITSSLLVVILVALSSVLYFSKGNYIYSTETGGNISAGNYDENDKVLESTIEVNDEKLNQLFVSSFIDLNQGDLKYELYAPNGALVYETTVTHKEGFKNTVELEPFLGEWVAKYYINETTNGSYTLRFEGK
;
A
#
# COMPACT_ATOMS: atom_id res chain seq x y z
N MET A 1 4.97 -58.35 -17.54
CA MET A 1 4.64 -57.02 -16.97
C MET A 1 3.80 -56.27 -17.99
N ASN A 2 2.52 -56.00 -17.70
CA ASN A 2 1.56 -55.51 -18.69
C ASN A 2 1.85 -54.06 -19.08
N LYS A 3 2.19 -53.82 -20.36
CA LYS A 3 2.45 -52.49 -20.93
C LYS A 3 1.35 -51.47 -20.62
N LYS A 4 0.10 -51.92 -20.42
CA LYS A 4 -1.04 -51.08 -20.03
C LYS A 4 -0.91 -50.47 -18.63
N ILE A 5 -0.33 -51.18 -17.66
CA ILE A 5 -0.15 -50.69 -16.28
C ILE A 5 0.96 -49.63 -16.22
N LEU A 6 2.01 -49.79 -17.03
CA LEU A 6 3.13 -48.84 -17.07
C LEU A 6 2.70 -47.48 -17.66
N ILE A 7 1.82 -47.49 -18.66
CA ILE A 7 1.33 -46.29 -19.35
C ILE A 7 0.32 -45.52 -18.48
N THR A 8 -0.53 -46.22 -17.72
CA THR A 8 -1.47 -45.57 -16.80
C THR A 8 -0.76 -44.91 -15.61
N SER A 9 0.30 -45.54 -15.09
CA SER A 9 1.08 -44.96 -13.99
C SER A 9 1.91 -43.75 -14.42
N SER A 10 2.46 -43.74 -15.64
CA SER A 10 3.20 -42.57 -16.14
C SER A 10 2.29 -41.37 -16.38
N LEU A 11 1.08 -41.60 -16.91
CA LEU A 11 0.11 -40.53 -17.16
C LEU A 11 -0.36 -39.87 -15.85
N LEU A 12 -0.58 -40.67 -14.79
CA LEU A 12 -0.98 -40.17 -13.48
C LEU A 12 0.11 -39.29 -12.84
N VAL A 13 1.38 -39.68 -12.96
CA VAL A 13 2.52 -38.91 -12.43
C VAL A 13 2.68 -37.58 -13.19
N VAL A 14 2.49 -37.57 -14.51
CA VAL A 14 2.53 -36.33 -15.30
C VAL A 14 1.41 -35.38 -14.91
N ILE A 15 0.19 -35.90 -14.67
CA ILE A 15 -0.95 -35.11 -14.20
C ILE A 15 -0.69 -34.53 -12.81
N LEU A 16 -0.13 -35.33 -11.88
CA LEU A 16 0.22 -34.87 -10.53
C LEU A 16 1.32 -33.80 -10.53
N VAL A 17 2.35 -33.95 -11.37
CA VAL A 17 3.40 -32.94 -11.53
C VAL A 17 2.82 -31.66 -12.14
N ALA A 18 1.95 -31.76 -13.16
CA ALA A 18 1.28 -30.62 -13.76
C ALA A 18 0.33 -29.88 -12.79
N LEU A 19 -0.39 -30.61 -11.93
CA LEU A 19 -1.23 -30.00 -10.88
C LEU A 19 -0.38 -29.34 -9.80
N SER A 20 0.73 -29.97 -9.39
CA SER A 20 1.65 -29.39 -8.41
C SER A 20 2.35 -28.14 -8.94
N SER A 21 2.71 -28.11 -10.22
CA SER A 21 3.30 -26.93 -10.84
C SER A 21 2.26 -25.84 -11.05
N VAL A 22 1.02 -26.16 -11.47
CA VAL A 22 -0.07 -25.17 -11.53
C VAL A 22 -0.34 -24.56 -10.16
N LEU A 23 -0.37 -25.34 -9.07
CA LEU A 23 -0.53 -24.81 -7.70
C LEU A 23 0.70 -24.03 -7.20
N TYR A 24 1.92 -24.40 -7.63
CA TYR A 24 3.15 -23.71 -7.28
C TYR A 24 3.32 -22.39 -8.06
N PHE A 25 2.92 -22.36 -9.33
CA PHE A 25 2.94 -21.17 -10.19
C PHE A 25 1.69 -20.29 -10.00
N SER A 26 0.58 -20.81 -9.47
CA SER A 26 -0.58 -20.01 -9.05
C SER A 26 -0.37 -19.30 -7.70
N LYS A 27 0.75 -19.55 -7.00
CA LYS A 27 1.34 -18.55 -6.06
C LYS A 27 1.95 -17.36 -6.82
N GLY A 28 1.41 -17.04 -8.00
CA GLY A 28 1.80 -15.90 -8.77
C GLY A 28 1.42 -14.64 -8.02
N ASN A 29 2.44 -13.92 -7.54
CA ASN A 29 2.44 -12.47 -7.35
C ASN A 29 1.11 -11.89 -6.84
N TYR A 30 0.56 -12.41 -5.74
CA TYR A 30 -0.52 -11.70 -5.07
C TYR A 30 0.10 -10.43 -4.50
N ILE A 31 -0.04 -9.33 -5.24
CA ILE A 31 0.37 -8.02 -4.79
C ILE A 31 -0.89 -7.40 -4.20
N TYR A 32 -0.97 -7.38 -2.87
CA TYR A 32 -1.95 -6.52 -2.21
C TYR A 32 -1.70 -5.10 -2.72
N SER A 33 -2.73 -4.43 -3.23
CA SER A 33 -2.60 -3.05 -3.68
C SER A 33 -3.88 -2.29 -3.38
N THR A 34 -3.74 -1.21 -2.62
CA THR A 34 -4.84 -0.30 -2.32
C THR A 34 -4.32 1.13 -2.30
N GLU A 35 -5.21 2.07 -2.58
CA GLU A 35 -4.88 3.47 -2.74
C GLU A 35 -6.03 4.34 -2.23
N THR A 36 -5.67 5.48 -1.66
CA THR A 36 -6.58 6.57 -1.30
C THR A 36 -5.94 7.89 -1.68
N GLY A 37 -6.74 8.94 -1.81
CA GLY A 37 -6.26 10.27 -2.14
C GLY A 37 -7.33 11.33 -1.96
N GLY A 38 -6.89 12.59 -2.02
CA GLY A 38 -7.75 13.73 -1.80
C GLY A 38 -7.15 15.03 -2.33
N ASN A 39 -7.99 16.06 -2.37
CA ASN A 39 -7.58 17.42 -2.69
C ASN A 39 -7.50 18.25 -1.40
N ILE A 40 -6.54 19.15 -1.36
CA ILE A 40 -6.33 20.11 -0.28
C ILE A 40 -6.66 21.49 -0.83
N SER A 41 -7.57 22.21 -0.18
CA SER A 41 -7.95 23.55 -0.57
C SER A 41 -7.87 24.50 0.62
N ALA A 42 -7.02 25.52 0.50
CA ALA A 42 -6.93 26.65 1.43
C ALA A 42 -8.30 27.30 1.71
N GLY A 43 -9.22 27.30 0.74
CA GLY A 43 -10.57 27.86 0.92
C GLY A 43 -11.45 27.07 1.89
N ASN A 44 -11.07 25.83 2.22
CA ASN A 44 -11.75 24.99 3.20
C ASN A 44 -10.99 24.90 4.53
N TYR A 45 -9.96 25.74 4.72
CA TYR A 45 -9.19 25.76 5.95
C TYR A 45 -10.04 26.35 7.10
N ASP A 46 -10.18 25.56 8.16
CA ASP A 46 -10.66 25.97 9.48
C ASP A 46 -9.55 25.62 10.48
N GLU A 47 -9.29 26.49 11.47
CA GLU A 47 -8.31 26.21 12.53
C GLU A 47 -8.62 24.91 13.29
N ASN A 48 -9.89 24.53 13.33
CA ASN A 48 -10.37 23.28 13.94
C ASN A 48 -10.12 22.04 13.06
N ASP A 49 -10.04 22.20 11.74
CA ASP A 49 -9.92 21.12 10.74
C ASP A 49 -8.60 21.21 9.95
N LYS A 50 -7.53 21.65 10.61
CA LYS A 50 -6.19 21.74 10.01
C LYS A 50 -5.50 20.40 9.76
N VAL A 51 -6.12 19.28 10.15
CA VAL A 51 -5.58 17.94 9.97
C VAL A 51 -6.52 17.15 9.08
N LEU A 52 -6.07 16.84 7.88
CA LEU A 52 -6.76 15.90 7.02
C LEU A 52 -6.24 14.50 7.33
N GLU A 53 -7.15 13.55 7.48
CA GLU A 53 -6.81 12.14 7.72
C GLU A 53 -7.21 11.29 6.53
N SER A 54 -6.36 10.32 6.20
CA SER A 54 -6.66 9.29 5.21
C SER A 54 -6.32 7.94 5.79
N THR A 55 -7.24 6.98 5.66
CA THR A 55 -7.09 5.66 6.26
C THR A 55 -7.09 4.56 5.19
N ILE A 56 -6.29 3.53 5.43
CA ILE A 56 -6.24 2.31 4.62
C ILE A 56 -6.28 1.11 5.56
N GLU A 57 -7.22 0.19 5.32
CA GLU A 57 -7.29 -1.08 6.06
C GLU A 57 -6.41 -2.14 5.39
N VAL A 58 -5.42 -2.65 6.12
CA VAL A 58 -4.58 -3.79 5.70
C VAL A 58 -5.08 -5.04 6.43
N ASN A 59 -5.72 -5.94 5.70
CA ASN A 59 -6.35 -7.14 6.26
C ASN A 59 -5.80 -8.46 5.69
N ASP A 60 -4.74 -8.42 4.89
CA ASP A 60 -4.12 -9.64 4.35
C ASP A 60 -2.99 -10.14 5.26
N GLU A 61 -3.26 -11.25 5.93
CA GLU A 61 -2.31 -11.92 6.84
C GLU A 61 -1.11 -12.56 6.12
N LYS A 62 -1.13 -12.65 4.79
CA LYS A 62 -0.06 -13.29 4.00
C LYS A 62 1.06 -12.34 3.60
N LEU A 63 0.93 -11.06 3.93
CA LEU A 63 1.93 -10.05 3.62
C LEU A 63 3.19 -10.28 4.45
N ASN A 64 4.33 -10.35 3.77
CA ASN A 64 5.65 -10.42 4.38
C ASN A 64 6.39 -9.09 4.25
N GLN A 65 5.99 -8.26 3.28
CA GLN A 65 6.52 -6.91 3.07
C GLN A 65 5.39 -5.95 2.73
N LEU A 66 5.50 -4.71 3.20
CA LEU A 66 4.59 -3.62 2.86
C LEU A 66 5.37 -2.40 2.36
N PHE A 67 5.04 -1.94 1.16
CA PHE A 67 5.56 -0.72 0.57
C PHE A 67 4.48 0.35 0.63
N VAL A 68 4.78 1.46 1.30
CA VAL A 68 3.88 2.61 1.38
C VAL A 68 4.46 3.74 0.55
N SER A 69 3.75 4.08 -0.53
CA SER A 69 4.09 5.19 -1.41
C SER A 69 3.21 6.39 -1.12
N SER A 70 3.82 7.55 -0.97
CA SER A 70 3.17 8.82 -0.70
C SER A 70 3.53 9.82 -1.79
N PHE A 71 2.51 10.39 -2.41
CA PHE A 71 2.63 11.41 -3.44
C PHE A 71 1.88 12.64 -2.97
N ILE A 72 2.55 13.77 -2.90
CA ILE A 72 1.96 15.03 -2.44
C ILE A 72 2.39 16.11 -3.43
N ASP A 73 1.40 16.69 -4.09
CA ASP A 73 1.60 17.73 -5.10
C ASP A 73 0.93 19.02 -4.61
N LEU A 74 1.75 19.98 -4.18
CA LEU A 74 1.28 21.25 -3.64
C LEU A 74 1.50 22.35 -4.66
N ASN A 75 0.43 23.07 -4.97
CA ASN A 75 0.49 24.28 -5.77
C ASN A 75 0.93 25.48 -4.93
N GLN A 76 0.59 25.48 -3.62
CA GLN A 76 0.89 26.56 -2.68
C GLN A 76 1.04 26.04 -1.25
N GLY A 77 1.75 26.80 -0.41
CA GLY A 77 1.95 26.51 1.01
C GLY A 77 2.95 25.38 1.27
N ASP A 78 2.77 24.76 2.43
CA ASP A 78 3.47 23.58 2.92
C ASP A 78 2.51 22.71 3.73
N LEU A 79 2.92 21.49 4.06
CA LEU A 79 2.23 20.66 5.05
C LEU A 79 3.21 19.76 5.78
N LYS A 80 2.86 19.38 7.01
CA LYS A 80 3.48 18.23 7.69
C LYS A 80 2.74 16.97 7.30
N TYR A 81 3.47 15.91 6.95
CA TYR A 81 2.93 14.59 6.68
C TYR A 81 3.42 13.61 7.76
N GLU A 82 2.50 12.83 8.31
CA GLU A 82 2.79 11.75 9.26
C GLU A 82 2.07 10.47 8.83
N LEU A 83 2.73 9.33 8.99
CA LEU A 83 2.17 8.00 8.76
C LEU A 83 2.24 7.18 10.05
N TYR A 84 1.09 6.64 10.45
CA TYR A 84 0.92 5.83 11.64
C TYR A 84 0.56 4.40 11.27
N ALA A 85 1.22 3.45 11.93
CA ALA A 85 0.86 2.04 11.89
C ALA A 85 -0.38 1.76 12.76
N PRO A 86 -1.08 0.63 12.57
CA PRO A 86 -2.29 0.24 13.32
C PRO A 86 -2.10 0.15 14.84
N ASN A 87 -0.87 -0.07 15.31
CA ASN A 87 -0.52 -0.05 16.73
C ASN A 87 -0.35 1.37 17.30
N GLY A 88 -0.59 2.42 16.50
CA GLY A 88 -0.43 3.82 16.87
C GLY A 88 1.00 4.35 16.77
N ALA A 89 1.97 3.55 16.30
CA ALA A 89 3.35 4.00 16.15
C ALA A 89 3.49 4.93 14.94
N LEU A 90 4.14 6.08 15.14
CA LEU A 90 4.61 6.94 14.05
C LEU A 90 5.76 6.23 13.33
N VAL A 91 5.58 5.90 12.05
CA VAL A 91 6.58 5.16 11.26
C VAL A 91 7.29 6.04 10.23
N TYR A 92 6.70 7.18 9.86
CA TYR A 92 7.29 8.12 8.93
C TYR A 92 6.74 9.53 9.16
N GLU A 93 7.60 10.53 9.07
CA GLU A 93 7.22 11.94 9.06
C GLU A 93 8.09 12.76 8.12
N THR A 94 7.52 13.82 7.55
CA THR A 94 8.27 14.82 6.76
C THR A 94 7.48 16.12 6.64
N THR A 95 8.13 17.17 6.14
CA THR A 95 7.49 18.42 5.71
C THR A 95 7.61 18.56 4.20
N VAL A 96 6.48 18.78 3.53
CA VAL A 96 6.40 18.96 2.09
C VAL A 96 6.15 20.42 1.78
N THR A 97 6.90 20.98 0.82
CA THR A 97 6.72 22.38 0.36
C THR A 97 6.41 22.39 -1.13
N HIS A 98 5.63 23.37 -1.61
CA HIS A 98 5.23 23.50 -3.02
C HIS A 98 6.37 23.55 -4.06
N LYS A 99 7.62 23.74 -3.64
CA LYS A 99 8.75 23.90 -4.56
C LYS A 99 9.18 22.59 -5.21
N GLU A 100 8.94 21.48 -4.53
CA GLU A 100 9.40 20.16 -4.95
C GLU A 100 8.23 19.20 -4.79
N GLY A 101 7.65 18.74 -5.90
CA GLY A 101 6.63 17.68 -5.86
C GLY A 101 7.17 16.49 -5.07
N PHE A 102 6.43 16.04 -4.06
CA PHE A 102 6.91 15.03 -3.13
C PHE A 102 6.46 13.65 -3.59
N LYS A 103 7.42 12.74 -3.73
CA LYS A 103 7.19 11.33 -3.99
C LYS A 103 8.16 10.51 -3.15
N ASN A 104 7.63 9.67 -2.28
CA ASN A 104 8.41 8.81 -1.42
C ASN A 104 7.81 7.42 -1.34
N THR A 105 8.64 6.40 -1.18
CA THR A 105 8.22 5.02 -0.92
C THR A 105 9.05 4.48 0.23
N VAL A 106 8.39 4.00 1.28
CA VAL A 106 9.03 3.34 2.42
C VAL A 106 8.65 1.87 2.46
N GLU A 107 9.62 1.02 2.80
CA GLU A 107 9.38 -0.38 3.12
C GLU A 107 9.19 -0.50 4.64
N LEU A 108 8.10 -1.14 5.05
CA LEU A 108 7.67 -1.28 6.45
C LEU A 108 7.30 -2.73 6.74
N GLU A 109 7.35 -3.08 8.02
CA GLU A 109 6.77 -4.33 8.50
C GLU A 109 5.24 -4.29 8.31
N PRO A 110 4.63 -5.37 7.76
CA PRO A 110 3.19 -5.43 7.57
C PRO A 110 2.49 -5.59 8.92
N PHE A 111 1.75 -4.57 9.32
CA PHE A 111 0.79 -4.64 10.43
C PHE A 111 -0.63 -4.71 9.88
N LEU A 112 -1.41 -5.64 10.43
CA LEU A 112 -2.84 -5.75 10.15
C LEU A 112 -3.60 -4.65 10.89
N GLY A 113 -4.63 -4.14 10.23
CA GLY A 113 -5.54 -3.12 10.75
C GLY A 113 -5.45 -1.79 9.98
N GLU A 114 -6.00 -0.76 10.60
CA GLU A 114 -6.14 0.57 10.02
C GLU A 114 -4.83 1.35 10.10
N TRP A 115 -4.28 1.69 8.94
CA TRP A 115 -3.18 2.63 8.81
C TRP A 115 -3.73 4.04 8.63
N VAL A 116 -3.09 5.03 9.27
CA VAL A 116 -3.56 6.42 9.27
C VAL A 116 -2.46 7.33 8.76
N ALA A 117 -2.76 8.07 7.70
CA ALA A 117 -1.97 9.19 7.23
C ALA A 117 -2.59 10.51 7.69
N LYS A 118 -1.78 11.39 8.26
CA LYS A 118 -2.20 12.73 8.68
C LYS A 118 -1.47 13.80 7.87
N TYR A 119 -2.23 14.77 7.38
CA TYR A 119 -1.75 15.91 6.61
C TYR A 119 -2.11 17.18 7.36
N TYR A 120 -1.13 17.81 7.97
CA TYR A 120 -1.31 19.06 8.72
C TYR A 120 -1.15 20.23 7.76
N ILE A 121 -2.27 20.83 7.40
CA ILE A 121 -2.38 21.91 6.43
C ILE A 121 -2.39 23.28 7.12
N ASN A 122 -2.11 24.31 6.36
CA ASN A 122 -2.19 25.71 6.79
C ASN A 122 -3.13 26.51 5.88
N GLU A 123 -3.35 27.77 6.22
CA GLU A 123 -4.26 28.70 5.52
C GLU A 123 -3.92 28.93 4.03
N THR A 124 -2.72 28.55 3.59
CA THR A 124 -2.23 28.69 2.22
C THR A 124 -2.07 27.36 1.49
N THR A 125 -2.19 26.22 2.19
CA THR A 125 -1.92 24.90 1.60
C THR A 125 -2.98 24.58 0.55
N ASN A 126 -2.53 24.30 -0.66
CA ASN A 126 -3.42 23.91 -1.76
C ASN A 126 -2.71 22.87 -2.63
N GLY A 127 -3.41 21.81 -3.01
CA GLY A 127 -2.80 20.71 -3.74
C GLY A 127 -3.61 19.42 -3.70
N SER A 128 -2.91 18.31 -3.84
CA SER A 128 -3.49 16.97 -3.77
C SER A 128 -2.51 15.99 -3.12
N TYR A 129 -3.04 14.87 -2.64
CA TYR A 129 -2.24 13.78 -2.12
C TYR A 129 -2.80 12.43 -2.58
N THR A 130 -1.90 11.46 -2.69
CA THR A 130 -2.19 10.06 -2.92
C THR A 130 -1.34 9.21 -1.99
N LEU A 131 -1.97 8.24 -1.34
CA LEU A 131 -1.34 7.26 -0.48
C LEU A 131 -1.64 5.88 -1.03
N ARG A 132 -0.60 5.10 -1.31
CA ARG A 132 -0.70 3.79 -1.92
C ARG A 132 0.06 2.75 -1.11
N PHE A 133 -0.60 1.64 -0.84
CA PHE A 133 -0.04 0.50 -0.14
C PHE A 133 0.12 -0.64 -1.14
N GLU A 134 1.30 -1.25 -1.19
CA GLU A 134 1.60 -2.42 -2.00
C GLU A 134 2.25 -3.50 -1.12
N GLY A 135 1.68 -4.70 -1.06
CA GLY A 135 2.19 -5.80 -0.24
C GLY A 135 2.64 -6.99 -1.08
N LYS A 136 3.61 -7.75 -0.57
CA LYS A 136 4.11 -9.01 -1.17
C LYS A 136 4.15 -10.15 -0.17
#